data_AF-A0A804PHJ3-F1
#
_entry.id   AF-A0A804PHJ3-F1
#
_cell.length_a   1.000
_cell.length_b   1.000
_cell.length_c   1.000
_cell.angle_alpha   90.00
_cell.angle_beta   90.00
_cell.angle_gamma   90.00
#
_symmetry.space_group_name_H-M   'P 1'
#
loop_
_entity.id
_entity.type
_entity.pdbx_description
1 polymer ?
#
loop_
_entity_poly.entity_id
_entity_poly.type
_entity_poly.pdbx_seq_one_letter_code
_entity_poly.pdbx_strand_id
1 'polypeptide(L)'
;MICCYVQEDLWLSSFPVGTEWENIDKIKEFNWSFENLEKALEEGGELHGKTVYLFGSTEPQLLDVNGESKIVLIPIVVAVDCPFPPSDKIGINSVQRENEEIVPMKAMKMAWVPYVPLEDRLSRIDSLKTKIFTLGCTQRRSALKHLKHTW
;
A
#
# COMPACT_ATOMS: atom_id res chain seq x y z
N MET A 1 17.86 1.51 13.73
CA MET A 1 18.29 2.46 12.69
C MET A 1 17.77 1.92 11.37
N ILE A 2 16.61 2.44 10.94
CA ILE A 2 16.00 2.08 9.66
C ILE A 2 16.62 3.04 8.63
N CYS A 3 17.23 2.51 7.56
CA CYS A 3 17.87 3.34 6.54
C CYS A 3 16.81 4.08 5.70
N CYS A 4 17.13 5.26 5.17
CA CYS A 4 16.22 6.06 4.32
C CYS A 4 15.66 5.31 3.11
N TYR A 5 16.35 4.26 2.63
CA TYR A 5 15.82 3.42 1.56
C TYR A 5 14.66 2.53 2.01
N VAL A 6 14.67 2.06 3.27
CA VAL A 6 13.58 1.25 3.84
C VAL A 6 12.33 2.11 4.09
N GLN A 7 12.53 3.41 4.32
CA GLN A 7 11.50 4.40 4.59
C GLN A 7 10.60 4.65 3.36
N GLU A 8 11.21 4.93 2.20
CA GLU A 8 10.48 5.07 0.94
C GLU A 8 9.80 3.76 0.49
N ASP A 9 10.36 2.60 0.86
CA ASP A 9 9.82 1.30 0.46
C ASP A 9 8.46 0.97 1.10
N LEU A 10 8.22 1.42 2.35
CA LEU A 10 7.03 1.00 3.09
C LEU A 10 5.74 1.53 2.45
N TRP A 11 5.69 2.84 2.16
CA TRP A 11 4.52 3.43 1.52
C TRP A 11 4.35 2.91 0.09
N LEU A 12 5.46 2.71 -0.64
CA LEU A 12 5.45 2.11 -1.99
C LEU A 12 4.96 0.65 -1.99
N SER A 13 5.17 -0.07 -0.89
CA SER A 13 4.69 -1.45 -0.71
C SER A 13 3.22 -1.53 -0.31
N SER A 14 2.60 -0.42 0.09
CA SER A 14 1.20 -0.36 0.49
C SER A 14 0.30 -0.23 -0.74
N PHE A 15 -0.58 -1.20 -0.97
CA PHE A 15 -1.45 -1.19 -2.16
C PHE A 15 -2.43 0.01 -2.15
N PRO A 16 -2.50 0.82 -3.22
CA PRO A 16 -3.32 2.04 -3.27
C PRO A 16 -4.79 1.71 -3.54
N VAL A 17 -5.54 1.39 -2.48
CA VAL A 17 -6.97 1.06 -2.54
C VAL A 17 -7.76 2.26 -3.03
N GLY A 18 -8.59 2.06 -4.06
CA GLY A 18 -9.44 3.11 -4.64
C GLY A 18 -8.76 3.97 -5.70
N THR A 19 -7.47 3.77 -5.97
CA THR A 19 -6.78 4.44 -7.07
C THR A 19 -6.94 3.65 -8.38
N GLU A 20 -7.36 4.34 -9.43
CA GLU A 20 -7.45 3.77 -10.77
C GLU A 20 -6.07 3.39 -11.33
N TRP A 21 -6.02 2.32 -12.13
CA TRP A 21 -4.77 1.77 -12.66
C TRP A 21 -3.93 2.79 -13.44
N GLU A 22 -4.58 3.59 -14.28
CA GLU A 22 -3.93 4.65 -15.09
C GLU A 22 -3.27 5.77 -14.26
N ASN A 23 -3.62 5.84 -12.97
CA ASN A 23 -3.18 6.87 -12.06
C ASN A 23 -2.06 6.39 -11.12
N ILE A 24 -1.77 5.08 -11.07
CA ILE A 24 -0.76 4.50 -10.16
C ILE A 24 0.62 5.13 -10.37
N ASP A 25 1.05 5.32 -11.62
CA ASP A 25 2.35 5.92 -11.91
C ASP A 25 2.37 7.42 -11.62
N LYS A 26 1.23 8.11 -11.75
CA LYS A 26 1.11 9.56 -11.45
C LYS A 26 1.31 9.85 -9.95
N ILE A 27 1.03 8.90 -9.07
CA ILE A 27 1.29 9.04 -7.63
C ILE A 27 2.76 9.33 -7.37
N LYS A 28 3.67 8.77 -8.17
CA LYS A 28 5.13 8.87 -7.98
C LYS A 28 5.74 10.11 -8.62
N GLU A 29 4.91 11.03 -9.14
CA GLU A 29 5.39 12.23 -9.81
C GLU A 29 6.14 13.17 -8.85
N PHE A 30 5.72 13.20 -7.58
CA PHE A 30 6.32 14.03 -6.54
C PHE A 30 7.06 13.17 -5.53
N ASN A 31 8.06 13.77 -4.88
CA ASN A 31 8.77 13.15 -3.76
C ASN A 31 7.95 13.35 -2.47
N TRP A 32 7.09 12.38 -2.18
CA TRP A 32 6.29 12.37 -0.96
C TRP A 32 7.12 11.93 0.25
N SER A 33 7.00 12.65 1.36
CA SER A 33 7.57 12.24 2.64
C SER A 33 6.52 11.57 3.51
N PHE A 34 6.85 10.39 4.03
CA PHE A 34 6.06 9.64 5.01
C PHE A 34 6.79 9.53 6.36
N GLU A 35 7.65 10.50 6.67
CA GLU A 35 8.42 10.55 7.93
C GLU A 35 7.52 10.45 9.18
N ASN A 36 6.28 10.95 9.10
CA ASN A 36 5.29 10.80 10.17
C ASN A 36 4.89 9.33 10.43
N LEU A 37 4.69 8.54 9.37
CA LEU A 37 4.41 7.11 9.49
C LEU A 37 5.61 6.37 10.07
N GLU A 38 6.81 6.73 9.64
CA GLU A 38 8.06 6.14 10.13
C GLU A 38 8.25 6.40 11.62
N LYS A 39 8.13 7.67 12.04
CA LYS A 39 8.17 8.07 13.45
C LYS A 39 7.12 7.36 14.30
N ALA A 40 5.94 7.06 13.74
CA ALA A 40 4.91 6.30 14.44
C ALA A 40 5.32 4.84 14.68
N LEU A 41 6.12 4.23 13.80
CA LEU A 41 6.53 2.82 13.86
C LEU A 41 7.87 2.60 14.62
N GLU A 42 8.74 3.60 14.63
CA GLU A 42 10.02 3.59 15.33
C GLU A 42 9.87 3.52 16.86
N GLU A 43 10.95 3.18 17.57
CA GLU A 43 10.94 3.10 19.04
C GLU A 43 10.53 4.44 19.66
N GLY A 44 9.49 4.41 20.50
CA GLY A 44 8.85 5.61 21.07
C GLY A 44 7.67 6.15 20.27
N GLY A 45 7.44 5.66 19.05
CA GLY A 45 6.27 5.96 18.22
C GLY A 45 4.97 5.31 18.71
N GLU A 46 3.84 5.88 18.32
CA GLU A 46 2.50 5.45 18.78
C GLU A 46 2.07 4.06 18.29
N LEU A 47 2.67 3.56 17.21
CA LEU A 47 2.45 2.25 16.61
C LEU A 47 3.58 1.26 16.92
N HIS A 48 4.60 1.69 17.67
CA HIS A 48 5.75 0.85 17.97
C HIS A 48 5.36 -0.45 18.69
N GLY A 49 5.86 -1.58 18.19
CA GLY A 49 5.62 -2.90 18.78
C GLY A 49 4.19 -3.46 18.61
N LYS A 50 3.29 -2.69 17.99
CA LYS A 50 1.91 -3.10 17.70
C LYS A 50 1.81 -3.92 16.42
N THR A 51 0.66 -4.57 16.25
CA THR A 51 0.32 -5.24 14.99
C THR A 51 -0.41 -4.24 14.10
N VAL A 52 0.20 -3.88 12.98
CA VAL A 52 -0.26 -2.80 12.10
C VAL A 52 -0.54 -3.34 10.71
N TYR A 53 -1.70 -3.01 10.17
CA TYR A 53 -2.09 -3.30 8.79
C TYR A 53 -2.13 -2.02 7.99
N LEU A 54 -1.36 -1.98 6.90
CA LEU A 54 -1.14 -0.81 6.06
C LEU A 54 -1.75 -1.01 4.68
N PHE A 55 -2.48 0.00 4.20
CA PHE A 55 -2.87 0.11 2.81
C PHE A 55 -2.79 1.58 2.38
N GLY A 56 -2.52 1.79 1.09
CA GLY A 56 -2.49 3.12 0.50
C GLY A 56 -3.88 3.55 0.02
N SER A 57 -4.02 4.82 -0.26
CA SER A 57 -5.09 5.40 -1.08
C SER A 57 -4.57 6.71 -1.68
N THR A 58 -5.41 7.43 -2.43
CA THR A 58 -5.07 8.72 -3.01
C THR A 58 -6.18 9.73 -2.80
N GLU A 59 -5.81 10.97 -2.51
CA GLU A 59 -6.71 12.09 -2.42
C GLU A 59 -6.41 13.09 -3.54
N PRO A 60 -7.28 13.23 -4.57
CA PRO A 60 -7.07 14.19 -5.65
C PRO A 60 -7.28 15.62 -5.16
N GLN A 61 -6.31 16.48 -5.40
CA GLN A 61 -6.37 17.92 -5.08
C GLN A 61 -5.97 18.75 -6.30
N LEU A 62 -6.67 19.87 -6.53
CA LEU A 62 -6.29 20.83 -7.57
C LEU A 62 -5.24 21.80 -6.99
N LEU A 63 -4.00 21.69 -7.46
CA LEU A 63 -2.86 22.49 -6.98
C LEU A 63 -2.26 23.32 -8.11
N ASP A 64 -1.67 24.46 -7.78
CA ASP A 64 -0.77 25.18 -8.70
C ASP A 64 0.60 24.51 -8.64
N VAL A 65 1.03 23.93 -9.76
CA VAL A 65 2.32 23.29 -9.91
C VAL A 65 3.07 24.01 -11.02
N ASN A 66 4.09 24.80 -10.64
CA ASN A 66 4.90 25.60 -11.57
C ASN A 66 4.08 26.59 -12.43
N GLY A 67 3.00 27.16 -11.89
CA GLY A 67 2.14 28.11 -12.58
C GLY A 67 1.05 27.47 -13.45
N GLU A 68 0.92 26.14 -13.41
CA GLU A 68 -0.16 25.41 -14.08
C GLU A 68 -1.10 24.77 -13.06
N SER A 69 -2.42 24.93 -13.25
CA SER A 69 -3.43 24.24 -12.45
C SER A 69 -3.44 22.75 -12.81
N LYS A 70 -3.05 21.91 -11.85
CA LYS A 70 -2.91 20.47 -12.03
C LYS A 70 -3.65 19.69 -10.95
N ILE A 71 -4.33 18.61 -11.34
CA ILE A 71 -4.86 17.63 -10.39
C ILE A 71 -3.70 16.75 -9.94
N VAL A 72 -3.34 16.84 -8.66
CA VAL A 72 -2.32 16.03 -8.00
C VAL A 72 -2.99 14.97 -7.15
N LEU A 73 -2.59 13.72 -7.35
CA LEU A 73 -3.07 12.59 -6.57
C LEU A 73 -2.15 12.41 -5.36
N ILE A 74 -2.55 12.98 -4.22
CA ILE A 74 -1.76 12.92 -3.00
C ILE A 74 -1.89 11.52 -2.40
N PRO A 75 -0.80 10.73 -2.28
CA PRO A 75 -0.88 9.42 -1.63
C PRO A 75 -1.10 9.57 -0.13
N ILE A 76 -1.97 8.73 0.39
CA ILE A 76 -2.19 8.56 1.82
C ILE A 76 -1.91 7.11 2.20
N VAL A 77 -1.39 6.88 3.40
CA VAL A 77 -1.25 5.54 3.98
C VAL A 77 -2.12 5.45 5.21
N VAL A 78 -2.98 4.45 5.24
CA VAL A 78 -3.84 4.15 6.38
C VAL A 78 -3.18 3.03 7.19
N ALA A 79 -2.87 3.33 8.45
CA ALA A 79 -2.32 2.39 9.41
C ALA A 79 -3.38 1.96 10.42
N VAL A 80 -3.72 0.67 10.44
CA VAL A 80 -4.72 0.11 11.33
C VAL A 80 -4.02 -0.71 12.42
N ASP A 81 -4.01 -0.19 13.65
CA ASP A 81 -3.61 -0.93 14.85
C ASP A 81 -4.67 -1.98 15.19
N CYS A 82 -4.40 -3.24 14.89
CA CYS A 82 -5.34 -4.33 15.09
C CYS A 82 -4.60 -5.65 15.39
N PRO A 83 -5.03 -6.44 16.39
CA PRO A 83 -4.38 -7.71 16.70
C PRO A 83 -4.62 -8.81 15.64
N PHE A 84 -5.62 -8.64 14.78
CA PHE A 84 -5.97 -9.56 13.69
C PHE A 84 -6.15 -8.79 12.37
N PRO A 85 -6.06 -9.46 11.21
CA PRO A 85 -6.24 -8.77 9.93
C PRO A 85 -7.61 -8.09 9.86
N PRO A 86 -7.71 -6.93 9.19
CA PRO A 86 -9.00 -6.33 8.85
C PRO A 86 -9.86 -7.26 7.98
N SER A 87 -10.73 -6.70 7.14
CA SER A 87 -11.55 -7.50 6.21
C SER A 87 -10.70 -8.42 5.31
N ASP A 88 -11.26 -9.58 4.98
CA ASP A 88 -10.79 -10.53 3.96
C ASP A 88 -11.54 -10.38 2.61
N LYS A 89 -12.35 -9.32 2.49
CA LYS A 89 -13.16 -8.96 1.32
C LYS A 89 -12.89 -7.52 0.91
N ILE A 90 -12.99 -7.26 -0.38
CA ILE A 90 -12.89 -5.93 -0.98
C ILE A 90 -14.27 -5.55 -1.50
N GLY A 91 -14.75 -4.36 -1.12
CA GLY A 91 -15.89 -3.72 -1.75
C GLY A 91 -15.43 -2.99 -3.00
N ILE A 92 -16.03 -3.31 -4.14
CA ILE A 92 -15.88 -2.61 -5.40
C ILE A 92 -17.13 -1.77 -5.57
N ASN A 93 -16.97 -0.47 -5.38
CA ASN A 93 -18.02 0.52 -5.58
C ASN A 93 -17.57 1.49 -6.68
N SER A 94 -18.52 1.95 -7.48
CA SER A 94 -18.33 3.03 -8.44
C SER A 94 -19.49 3.99 -8.26
N VAL A 95 -19.23 5.30 -8.31
CA VAL A 95 -20.27 6.34 -8.21
C VAL A 95 -21.41 6.10 -9.21
N GLN A 96 -21.15 5.42 -10.33
CA GLN A 96 -22.10 5.14 -11.39
C GLN A 96 -22.81 3.79 -11.29
N ARG A 97 -22.41 2.91 -10.36
CA ARG A 97 -22.96 1.55 -10.24
C ARG A 97 -24.01 1.52 -9.14
N GLU A 98 -25.19 0.97 -9.45
CA GLU A 98 -26.30 0.88 -8.50
C GLU A 98 -26.02 -0.10 -7.34
N ASN A 99 -25.20 -1.13 -7.59
CA ASN A 99 -24.90 -2.18 -6.63
C ASN A 99 -23.43 -2.23 -6.28
N GLU A 100 -23.15 -2.35 -4.99
CA GLU A 100 -21.83 -2.68 -4.47
C GLU A 100 -21.52 -4.15 -4.73
N GLU A 101 -20.32 -4.44 -5.22
CA GLU A 101 -19.83 -5.81 -5.37
C GLU A 101 -18.81 -6.11 -4.28
N ILE A 102 -19.08 -7.11 -3.44
CA ILE A 102 -18.14 -7.52 -2.39
C ILE A 102 -17.47 -8.83 -2.83
N VAL A 103 -16.16 -8.77 -3.09
CA VAL A 103 -15.38 -9.91 -3.60
C VAL A 103 -14.39 -10.40 -2.53
N PRO A 104 -14.25 -11.72 -2.30
CA PRO A 104 -13.20 -12.25 -1.44
C PRO A 104 -11.81 -11.88 -1.96
N MET A 105 -10.92 -11.35 -1.12
CA MET A 105 -9.55 -10.98 -1.50
C MET A 105 -8.79 -12.13 -2.16
N LYS A 106 -9.03 -13.36 -1.69
CA LYS A 106 -8.44 -14.58 -2.26
C LYS A 106 -8.79 -14.79 -3.73
N ALA A 107 -10.00 -14.42 -4.16
CA ALA A 107 -10.41 -14.52 -5.56
C ALA A 107 -9.60 -13.55 -6.44
N MET A 108 -9.29 -12.36 -5.90
CA MET A 108 -8.46 -11.32 -6.51
C MET A 108 -6.95 -11.55 -6.33
N LYS A 109 -6.53 -12.69 -5.78
CA LYS A 109 -5.12 -12.97 -5.41
C LYS A 109 -4.52 -11.96 -4.45
N MET A 110 -5.32 -11.33 -3.61
CA MET A 110 -4.87 -10.38 -2.60
C MET A 110 -4.90 -11.00 -1.20
N ALA A 111 -3.98 -10.55 -0.34
CA ALA A 111 -3.95 -10.89 1.08
C ALA A 111 -3.26 -9.79 1.88
N TRP A 112 -3.45 -9.83 3.20
CA TRP A 112 -2.54 -9.15 4.12
C TRP A 112 -1.23 -9.95 4.16
N VAL A 113 -0.16 -9.36 3.64
CA VAL A 113 1.16 -9.99 3.54
C VAL A 113 2.13 -9.31 4.50
N PRO A 114 3.05 -10.04 5.14
CA PRO A 114 4.08 -9.44 5.99
C PRO A 114 4.90 -8.42 5.19
N TYR A 115 5.06 -7.20 5.72
CA TYR A 115 5.99 -6.23 5.14
C TYR A 115 7.43 -6.70 5.36
N VAL A 116 8.22 -6.70 4.28
CA VAL A 116 9.64 -7.07 4.31
C VAL A 116 10.47 -5.86 3.84
N PRO A 117 11.20 -5.20 4.75
CA PRO A 117 12.15 -4.13 4.42
C PRO A 117 13.06 -4.51 3.26
N LEU A 118 13.42 -3.56 2.39
CA LEU A 118 14.30 -3.81 1.24
C LEU A 118 15.57 -4.59 1.60
N GLU A 119 16.21 -4.21 2.71
CA GLU A 119 17.45 -4.80 3.21
C GLU A 119 17.30 -6.29 3.53
N ASP A 120 16.10 -6.70 3.96
CA ASP A 120 15.82 -8.06 4.43
C ASP A 120 15.20 -8.95 3.34
N ARG A 121 14.89 -8.44 2.14
CA ARG A 121 14.22 -9.22 1.08
C ARG A 121 15.00 -10.42 0.57
N LEU A 122 16.31 -10.46 0.81
CA LEU A 122 17.18 -11.61 0.50
C LEU A 122 17.29 -12.60 1.66
N SER A 123 16.84 -12.23 2.85
CA SER A 123 16.83 -13.09 4.03
C SER A 123 15.66 -14.08 3.95
N ARG A 124 15.77 -15.21 4.67
CA ARG A 124 14.68 -16.19 4.74
C ARG A 124 13.48 -15.54 5.44
N ILE A 125 12.39 -15.34 4.70
CA ILE A 125 11.15 -14.74 5.18
C ILE A 125 10.64 -15.43 6.46
N ASP A 126 10.86 -16.74 6.62
CA ASP A 126 10.41 -17.51 7.79
C ASP A 126 10.98 -17.01 9.13
N SER A 127 12.11 -16.29 9.15
CA SER A 127 12.67 -15.71 10.38
C SER A 127 12.17 -14.29 10.69
N LEU A 128 11.49 -13.64 9.74
CA LEU A 128 11.02 -12.26 9.91
C LEU A 128 9.75 -12.24 10.76
N LYS A 129 9.92 -11.97 12.05
CA LYS A 129 8.82 -11.70 13.00
C LYS A 129 8.30 -10.27 12.87
N THR A 130 7.95 -9.85 11.65
CA THR A 130 7.32 -8.54 11.47
C THR A 130 5.92 -8.55 12.06
N LYS A 131 5.52 -7.42 12.63
CA LYS A 131 4.14 -7.14 13.07
C LYS A 131 3.44 -6.15 12.13
N ILE A 132 4.09 -5.81 11.00
CA ILE A 132 3.59 -4.89 10.00
C ILE A 132 3.18 -5.72 8.79
N PHE A 133 1.96 -5.50 8.32
CA PHE A 133 1.37 -6.19 7.19
C PHE A 133 0.89 -5.17 6.18
N THR A 134 1.09 -5.42 4.90
CA THR A 134 0.55 -4.59 3.81
C THR A 134 -0.48 -5.38 3.03
N LEU A 135 -1.45 -4.68 2.45
CA LEU A 135 -2.31 -5.29 1.45
C LEU A 135 -1.48 -5.54 0.19
N GLY A 136 -1.44 -6.78 -0.33
CA GLY A 136 -0.56 -7.12 -1.46
C GLY A 136 -1.01 -8.32 -2.29
N CYS A 137 -0.42 -8.45 -3.48
CA CYS A 137 -0.68 -9.57 -4.37
C CYS A 137 0.09 -10.82 -3.94
N THR A 138 -0.62 -11.93 -3.80
CA THR A 138 -0.08 -13.27 -3.45
C THR A 138 0.38 -14.07 -4.67
N GLN A 139 0.15 -13.55 -5.88
CA GLN A 139 0.59 -14.22 -7.10
C GLN A 139 2.11 -14.09 -7.27
N ARG A 140 2.79 -15.21 -7.49
CA ARG A 140 4.24 -15.21 -7.76
C ARG A 140 4.53 -14.43 -9.03
N ARG A 141 5.59 -13.62 -9.03
CA ARG A 141 6.04 -12.87 -10.21
C ARG A 141 6.22 -13.76 -11.45
N SER A 142 6.64 -15.03 -11.28
CA SER A 142 6.77 -15.98 -12.40
C SER A 142 5.43 -16.30 -13.08
N ALA A 143 4.32 -16.36 -12.32
CA ALA A 143 3.00 -16.57 -12.89
C ALA A 143 2.50 -15.32 -13.65
N LEU A 144 3.01 -14.13 -13.29
CA LEU A 144 2.69 -12.88 -13.99
C LEU A 144 3.38 -12.76 -15.35
N LYS A 145 4.53 -13.43 -15.56
CA LYS A 145 5.25 -13.43 -16.84
C LYS A 145 4.44 -14.00 -18.01
N HIS A 146 3.41 -14.79 -17.71
CA HIS A 146 2.54 -15.42 -18.70
C HIS A 146 1.20 -14.69 -18.88
N LEU A 147 0.95 -13.59 -18.14
CA LEU A 147 -0.16 -12.71 -18.46
C LEU A 147 0.16 -12.04 -19.80
N LYS A 148 -0.53 -12.50 -20.84
CA LYS A 148 -0.63 -11.73 -22.08
C LYS A 148 -1.29 -10.40 -21.72
N HIS A 149 -0.90 -9.31 -22.39
CA HIS A 149 -1.65 -8.06 -22.33
C HIS A 149 -3.10 -8.35 -22.71
N THR A 150 -3.96 -8.50 -21.72
CA THR A 150 -5.41 -8.47 -21.89
C THR A 150 -5.86 -7.17 -21.28
N TRP A 151 -5.92 -6.17 -22.17
CA TRP A 151 -6.56 -4.86 -22.12
C TRP A 151 -6.55 -4.13 -20.79
#